data_AF-A0A950U1C3-F1
#
_entry.id   AF-A0A950U1C3-F1
#
_cell.length_a   1.000
_cell.length_b   1.000
_cell.length_c   1.000
_cell.angle_alpha   90.00
_cell.angle_beta   90.00
_cell.angle_gamma   90.00
#
_symmetry.space_group_name_H-M   'P 1'
#
loop_
_entity.id
_entity.type
_entity.pdbx_description
1 polymer ?
#
loop_
_entity_poly.entity_id
_entity_poly.type
_entity_poly.pdbx_seq_one_letter_code
_entity_poly.pdbx_strand_id
1 'polypeptide(L)' 'TAARMLRANLTTSRRVTVDGGLAVYGRAGRRCRRCGTVIAARRQGEHHRMTYWCPSCQPTRLTSGV' A
#
# COMPACT_ATOMS: atom_id res chain seq x y z
N THR A 1 -8.59 -8.13 11.31
CA THR A 1 -7.41 -7.61 12.03
C THR A 1 -6.15 -7.85 11.21
N ALA A 2 -5.06 -7.13 11.50
CA ALA A 2 -3.76 -7.32 10.82
C ALA A 2 -3.20 -8.75 11.00
N ALA A 3 -3.36 -9.33 12.19
CA ALA A 3 -2.91 -10.69 12.47
C ALA A 3 -3.57 -11.75 11.56
N ARG A 4 -4.84 -11.58 11.19
CA ARG A 4 -5.53 -12.47 10.24
C ARG A 4 -4.88 -12.40 8.85
N MET A 5 -4.53 -11.20 8.38
CA MET A 5 -3.87 -11.02 7.08
C MET A 5 -2.48 -11.67 7.06
N LEU A 6 -1.71 -11.54 8.14
CA LEU A 6 -0.40 -12.19 8.25
C LEU A 6 -0.54 -13.73 8.22
N ARG A 7 -1.47 -14.30 9.00
CA ARG A 7 -1.71 -15.76 9.03
C ARG A 7 -2.12 -16.33 7.67
N ALA A 8 -2.90 -15.59 6.88
CA ALA A 8 -3.32 -16.01 5.55
C ALA A 8 -2.17 -16.17 4.53
N ASN A 9 -0.96 -15.72 4.87
CA ASN A 9 0.23 -15.77 4.00
C ASN A 9 1.29 -16.77 4.48
N LEU A 10 1.00 -17.62 5.47
CA LEU A 10 2.00 -18.55 6.02
C LEU A 10 2.30 -19.76 5.14
N THR A 11 1.32 -20.18 4.32
CA THR A 11 1.39 -21.43 3.55
C THR A 11 1.70 -21.22 2.07
N THR A 12 1.91 -19.97 1.64
CA THR A 12 2.18 -19.65 0.24
C THR A 12 3.24 -18.57 0.13
N SER A 13 4.08 -18.66 -0.90
CA SER A 13 5.03 -17.60 -1.26
C SER A 13 4.34 -16.37 -1.85
N ARG A 14 3.14 -16.53 -2.40
CA ARG A 14 2.36 -15.44 -2.99
C ARG A 14 1.74 -14.60 -1.87
N ARG A 15 2.19 -13.35 -1.75
CA ARG A 15 1.64 -12.40 -0.78
C ARG A 15 0.27 -11.84 -1.23
N VAL A 16 -0.70 -11.88 -0.33
CA VAL A 16 -2.08 -11.41 -0.51
C VAL A 16 -2.47 -10.53 0.68
N THR A 17 -2.89 -9.29 0.41
CA THR A 17 -3.40 -8.36 1.44
C THR A 17 -4.86 -7.97 1.24
N VAL A 18 -5.39 -8.21 0.03
CA VAL A 18 -6.80 -8.07 -0.35
C VAL A 18 -7.10 -9.12 -1.44
N ASP A 19 -8.38 -9.36 -1.74
CA ASP A 19 -8.77 -10.27 -2.82
C ASP A 19 -8.08 -9.90 -4.14
N GLY A 20 -7.51 -10.91 -4.81
CA GLY A 20 -6.72 -10.73 -6.03
C GLY A 20 -5.27 -10.24 -5.81
N GLY A 21 -4.74 -10.26 -4.58
CA GLY A 21 -3.30 -10.06 -4.30
C GLY A 21 -2.95 -8.83 -3.46
N LEU A 22 -1.95 -8.07 -3.89
CA LEU A 22 -1.43 -6.93 -3.13
C LEU A 22 -2.30 -5.67 -3.33
N ALA A 23 -2.58 -4.97 -2.23
CA ALA A 23 -3.37 -3.74 -2.26
C ALA A 23 -2.67 -2.60 -3.02
N VAL A 24 -1.44 -2.23 -2.65
CA VAL A 24 -0.72 -1.08 -3.24
C VAL A 24 0.69 -1.40 -3.75
N TYR A 25 1.39 -2.37 -3.15
CA TYR A 25 2.79 -2.65 -3.46
C TYR A 25 2.98 -3.09 -4.91
N GLY A 26 3.94 -2.47 -5.62
CA GLY A 26 4.23 -2.74 -7.03
C GLY A 26 3.12 -2.31 -8.00
N ARG A 27 2.14 -1.51 -7.55
CA ARG A 27 0.98 -1.11 -8.35
C ARG A 27 0.96 0.38 -8.70
N ALA A 28 2.10 1.07 -8.65
CA ALA A 28 2.21 2.47 -9.09
C ALA A 28 1.61 2.64 -10.49
N GLY A 29 0.87 3.73 -10.71
CA GLY A 29 0.17 4.00 -11.98
C GLY A 29 -1.14 3.21 -12.17
N ARG A 30 -1.43 2.18 -11.35
CA ARG A 30 -2.70 1.44 -11.41
C ARG A 30 -3.74 2.07 -10.49
N ARG A 31 -5.02 1.87 -10.81
CA ARG A 31 -6.16 2.31 -9.98
C ARG A 31 -6.19 1.58 -8.62
N CYS A 32 -6.40 2.33 -7.54
CA CYS A 32 -6.64 1.82 -6.20
C CYS A 32 -7.87 0.89 -6.19
N ARG A 33 -7.75 -0.27 -5.52
CA ARG A 33 -8.85 -1.26 -5.42
C ARG A 33 -10.01 -0.79 -4.55
N ARG A 34 -9.81 0.25 -3.72
CA ARG A 34 -10.83 0.80 -2.82
C ARG A 34 -11.56 2.00 -3.41
N CYS A 35 -10.83 2.99 -3.94
CA CYS A 35 -11.41 4.26 -4.37
C CYS A 35 -11.12 4.64 -5.83
N GLY A 36 -10.36 3.83 -6.58
CA GLY A 36 -10.05 4.12 -7.98
C GLY A 36 -8.95 5.16 -8.23
N THR A 37 -8.53 5.97 -7.24
CA THR A 37 -7.40 6.91 -7.37
C THR A 37 -6.12 6.18 -7.79
N VAL A 38 -5.31 6.79 -8.65
CA VAL A 38 -4.03 6.22 -9.09
C VAL A 38 -3.09 6.04 -7.90
N ILE A 39 -2.46 4.87 -7.82
CA ILE A 39 -1.47 4.56 -6.78
C ILE A 39 -0.18 5.31 -7.08
N ALA A 40 0.33 6.01 -6.07
CA ALA A 40 1.60 6.73 -6.10
C ALA A 40 2.74 5.84 -5.56
N ALA A 41 3.97 6.18 -5.95
CA ALA A 41 5.17 5.61 -5.39
C ALA A 41 6.28 6.65 -5.25
N ARG A 42 7.13 6.50 -4.23
CA ARG A 42 8.25 7.40 -3.95
C ARG A 42 9.32 6.66 -3.16
N ARG A 43 10.58 6.98 -3.43
CA ARG A 43 11.72 6.56 -2.61
C ARG A 43 11.73 7.37 -1.31
N GLN A 44 11.80 6.71 -0.17
CA GLN A 44 11.76 7.34 1.15
C GLN A 44 12.98 6.99 2.00
N GLY A 45 13.38 7.96 2.84
CA GLY A 45 14.50 7.85 3.76
C GLY A 45 15.85 7.80 3.05
N GLU A 46 16.91 7.77 3.87
CA GLU A 46 18.30 7.69 3.43
C GLU A 46 18.56 6.47 2.55
N HIS A 47 17.93 5.34 2.85
CA HIS A 47 18.10 4.09 2.10
C HIS A 47 17.21 3.99 0.86
N HIS A 48 16.55 5.07 0.43
CA HIS A 48 15.73 5.13 -0.79
C HIS A 48 14.71 3.99 -0.95
N ARG A 49 14.12 3.52 0.17
CA ARG A 49 13.15 2.43 0.14
C ARG A 49 11.91 2.87 -0.63
N MET A 50 11.45 2.03 -1.57
CA MET A 50 10.28 2.35 -2.35
C MET A 50 9.01 2.18 -1.51
N THR A 51 8.27 3.27 -1.34
CA THR A 51 6.96 3.28 -0.67
C THR A 51 5.88 3.44 -1.72
N TYR A 52 4.83 2.63 -1.63
CA TYR A 52 3.63 2.68 -2.49
C TYR A 52 2.41 3.02 -1.64
N TRP A 53 1.57 3.95 -2.08
CA TRP A 53 0.36 4.32 -1.34
C TRP A 53 -0.72 4.86 -2.27
N CYS A 54 -1.97 4.82 -1.81
CA CYS A 54 -3.06 5.54 -2.46
C CYS A 54 -3.20 6.92 -1.81
N PRO A 55 -3.02 8.05 -2.53
CA PRO A 55 -3.09 9.39 -1.92
C PRO A 55 -4.45 9.72 -1.28
N SER A 56 -5.54 9.14 -1.81
CA SER A 56 -6.88 9.35 -1.27
C SER A 56 -7.14 8.51 -0.01
N CYS A 57 -6.79 7.22 -0.01
CA CYS A 57 -7.02 6.35 1.15
C CYS A 57 -5.97 6.49 2.25
N GLN A 58 -4.77 6.95 1.90
CA GLN A 58 -3.63 7.13 2.79
C GLN A 58 -3.04 8.53 2.53
N PRO A 59 -3.76 9.60 2.90
CA PRO A 59 -3.26 10.95 2.74
C PRO A 59 -1.96 11.11 3.52
N THR A 60 -0.97 11.76 2.92
CA THR A 60 0.18 12.24 3.69
C THR A 60 -0.36 13.17 4.75
N ARG A 61 -0.03 12.92 6.01
CA ARG A 61 -0.21 13.95 7.04
C ARG A 61 0.69 15.12 6.65
N LEU A 62 0.12 16.08 5.94
CA LEU A 62 0.58 17.45 6.09
C LEU A 62 0.36 17.73 7.57
N THR A 63 1.45 18.01 8.26
CA THR A 63 1.48 18.52 9.63
C THR A 63 0.25 19.39 9.86
N SER A 64 -0.54 19.08 10.90
CA SER A 64 -1.57 19.99 11.39
C SER A 64 -0.89 21.34 11.62
N GLY A 65 -1.09 22.27 10.70
CA GLY A 65 -0.74 23.67 10.88
C GLY A 65 -1.97 24.35 11.47
N VAL A 66 -2.03 24.35 12.80
CA VAL A 66 -2.47 25.46 13.65
C VAL A 66 -1.63 25.38 14.91
#